data_AF-A0A4V5TP65-F1
#
_entry.id   AF-A0A4V5TP65-F1
#
_cell.length_a   1.000
_cell.length_b   1.000
_cell.length_c   1.000
_cell.angle_alpha   90.00
_cell.angle_beta   90.00
_cell.angle_gamma   90.00
#
_symmetry.space_group_name_H-M   'P 1'
#
loop_
_entity.id
_entity.type
_entity.pdbx_description
1 polymer ?
#
loop_
_entity_poly.entity_id
_entity_poly.type
_entity_poly.pdbx_seq_one_letter_code
_entity_poly.pdbx_strand_id
1 'polypeptide(L)' 'MVNKNVEDYLQEGIYGQKQNKPEERNMYLTTLRERVEIALTIGQVMQSNVYSE' A
#
# COMPACT_ATOMS: atom_id res chain seq x y z
N MET A 1 -6.53 -18.86 -21.03
CA MET A 1 -5.33 -18.55 -20.21
C MET A 1 -4.62 -17.42 -20.91
N VAL A 2 -4.57 -16.24 -20.29
CA VAL A 2 -4.00 -15.03 -20.90
C VAL A 2 -2.51 -15.28 -21.14
N ASN A 3 -2.08 -15.27 -22.41
CA ASN A 3 -0.67 -15.17 -22.76
C ASN A 3 -0.15 -13.89 -22.11
N LYS A 4 0.53 -13.99 -20.95
CA LYS A 4 1.26 -12.87 -20.37
C LYS A 4 2.27 -12.43 -21.44
N ASN A 5 2.04 -11.26 -22.02
CA ASN A 5 2.89 -10.73 -23.06
C ASN A 5 4.28 -10.50 -22.47
N VAL A 6 5.33 -10.82 -23.21
CA VAL A 6 6.72 -10.59 -22.77
C VAL A 6 6.93 -9.12 -22.43
N GLU A 7 6.28 -8.21 -23.15
CA GLU A 7 6.17 -6.78 -22.81
C GLU A 7 5.71 -6.52 -21.37
N ASP A 8 4.66 -7.20 -20.88
CA ASP A 8 4.17 -6.96 -19.51
C ASP A 8 5.24 -7.36 -18.48
N TYR A 9 5.94 -8.47 -18.71
CA TYR A 9 7.02 -8.91 -17.79
C TYR A 9 8.19 -7.93 -17.77
N LEU A 10 8.60 -7.41 -18.94
CA LEU A 10 9.63 -6.39 -19.05
C LEU A 10 9.18 -5.07 -18.39
N GLN A 11 7.92 -4.68 -18.58
CA GLN A 11 7.36 -3.48 -18.00
C GLN A 11 7.24 -3.60 -16.47
N GLU A 12 6.83 -4.76 -15.94
CA GLU A 12 6.79 -5.03 -14.50
C GLU A 12 8.21 -5.05 -13.89
N GLY A 13 9.23 -5.51 -14.62
CA GLY A 13 10.62 -5.47 -14.16
C GLY A 13 11.20 -4.06 -14.07
N ILE A 14 10.79 -3.14 -14.96
CA ILE A 14 11.27 -1.75 -15.00
C ILE A 14 10.49 -0.85 -14.04
N TYR A 15 9.16 -0.97 -14.01
CA TYR A 15 8.27 -0.05 -13.28
C TYR A 15 7.66 -0.67 -12.00
N GLY A 16 7.90 -1.95 -11.75
CA GLY A 16 7.20 -2.71 -10.72
C GLY A 16 5.82 -3.19 -11.19
N GLN A 17 5.23 -4.11 -10.43
CA GLN A 17 3.89 -4.59 -10.73
C GLN A 17 2.84 -3.49 -10.59
N LYS A 18 1.90 -3.43 -11.54
CA LYS A 18 0.76 -2.49 -11.48
C LYS A 18 -0.06 -2.77 -10.21
N GLN A 19 -0.09 -1.81 -9.30
CA GLN A 19 -0.88 -1.90 -8.08
C GLN A 19 -2.25 -1.25 -8.25
N ASN A 20 -3.30 -1.91 -7.76
CA ASN A 20 -4.62 -1.32 -7.66
C ASN A 20 -4.64 -0.26 -6.55
N LYS A 21 -5.21 0.91 -6.85
CA LYS A 21 -5.39 2.05 -5.93
C LYS A 21 -4.10 2.47 -5.20
N PRO A 22 -3.11 3.00 -5.95
CA PRO A 22 -1.81 3.37 -5.39
C PRO A 22 -1.92 4.44 -4.29
N GLU A 23 -2.91 5.33 -4.35
CA GLU A 23 -3.12 6.38 -3.34
C GLU A 23 -3.44 5.80 -1.96
N GLU A 24 -4.34 4.81 -1.89
CA GLU A 24 -4.69 4.16 -0.62
C GLU A 24 -3.48 3.40 -0.06
N ARG A 25 -2.72 2.71 -0.92
CA ARG A 25 -1.50 1.99 -0.52
C ARG A 25 -0.42 2.93 -0.01
N ASN A 26 -0.26 4.11 -0.60
CA ASN A 26 0.70 5.09 -0.10
C ASN A 26 0.30 5.65 1.27
N MET A 27 -1.00 5.84 1.51
CA MET A 27 -1.48 6.40 2.78
C MET A 27 -1.53 5.37 3.92
N TYR A 28 -1.84 4.11 3.61
CA TYR A 28 -2.03 3.04 4.60
C TYR A 28 -0.90 2.01 4.58
N LEU A 29 0.35 2.46 4.38
CA LEU A 29 1.55 1.62 4.49
C LEU A 29 1.45 0.31 3.67
N THR A 30 1.14 0.42 2.38
CA THR A 30 0.96 -0.68 1.42
C THR A 30 -0.31 -1.52 1.60
N THR A 31 -1.17 -1.17 2.56
CA THR A 31 -2.48 -1.82 2.78
C THR A 31 -3.60 -1.09 2.05
N LEU A 32 -4.72 -1.78 1.81
CA LEU A 32 -5.95 -1.20 1.29
C LEU A 32 -6.81 -0.72 2.45
N ARG A 33 -7.51 0.41 2.28
CA ARG A 33 -8.36 1.00 3.32
C ARG A 33 -9.36 0.01 3.93
N GLU A 34 -9.90 -0.91 3.11
CA GLU A 34 -10.85 -1.94 3.54
C GLU A 34 -10.27 -3.00 4.49
N ARG A 35 -8.94 -3.06 4.64
CA ARG A 35 -8.21 -4.04 5.47
C ARG A 35 -7.53 -3.43 6.70
N VAL A 36 -7.70 -2.12 6.92
CA VAL A 36 -7.09 -1.43 8.05
C VAL A 36 -8.03 -1.52 9.25
N GLU A 37 -7.58 -2.16 10.33
CA GLU A 37 -8.32 -2.22 11.60
C GLU A 37 -8.16 -0.91 12.39
N ILE A 38 -6.93 -0.39 12.48
CA ILE A 38 -6.62 0.92 13.05
C ILE A 38 -5.55 1.66 12.23
N ALA A 39 -5.67 2.99 12.13
CA ALA A 39 -4.63 3.89 11.64
C ALA A 39 -4.41 5.04 12.63
N LEU A 40 -3.17 5.19 13.11
CA LEU A 40 -2.74 6.33 13.94
C LEU A 40 -2.01 7.36 13.08
N THR A 41 -2.22 8.64 13.39
CA THR A 41 -1.45 9.74 12.79
C THR A 41 -0.04 9.78 13.37
N ILE A 42 0.90 10.38 12.62
CA ILE A 42 2.29 10.54 13.09
C ILE A 42 2.33 11.27 14.44
N GLY A 43 1.46 12.26 14.66
CA GLY A 43 1.35 12.97 15.92
C GLY A 43 0.96 12.06 17.10
N GLN A 44 0.02 11.13 16.89
CA GLN A 44 -0.40 10.14 17.91
C GLN A 44 0.72 9.14 18.21
N VAL A 45 1.46 8.68 17.19
CA VAL A 45 2.61 7.77 17.38
C VAL A 45 3.78 8.44 18.11
N MET A 46 3.99 9.74 17.89
CA MET A 46 5.05 10.50 18.56
C MET A 46 4.74 10.84 20.02
N GLN A 47 3.54 10.57 20.52
CA GLN A 47 3.23 10.78 21.94
C GLN A 47 4.01 9.78 22.80
N SER A 48 4.54 10.24 23.93
CA SER A 48 5.31 9.38 24.84
C SER A 48 4.48 8.30 25.53
N ASN A 49 3.16 8.41 25.48
CA ASN A 49 2.24 7.45 26.07
C ASN A 49 1.51 6.66 24.98
N VAL A 50 1.14 5.41 25.30
CA VAL A 50 0.35 4.58 24.40
C VAL A 50 -1.02 5.24 24.19
N TYR A 51 -1.37 5.48 22.93
CA TYR A 51 -2.70 5.99 22.58
C TYR A 51 -3.73 4.90 22.88
N SER A 52 -4.69 5.19 23.76
CA SER A 52 -5.84 4.30 24.01
C SER A 52 -6.95 4.65 23.04
N GLU A 53 -7.43 3.65 22.30
CA GLU A 53 -8.51 3.74 21.30
C GLU A 53 -9.89 4.04 21.89
#